data_AF-A0A2V2RHX2-F1
#
_entry.id   AF-A0A2V2RHX2-F1
#
_cell.length_a   1.000
_cell.length_b   1.000
_cell.length_c   1.000
_cell.angle_alpha   90.00
_cell.angle_beta   90.00
_cell.angle_gamma   90.00
#
_symmetry.space_group_name_H-M   'P 1'
#
loop_
_entity.id
_entity.type
_entity.pdbx_description
1 polymer ?
#
loop_
_entity_poly.entity_id
_entity_poly.type
_entity_poly.pdbx_seq_one_letter_code
_entity_poly.pdbx_strand_id
1 'polypeptide(L)'
;MWATNTLWFEISIVTLFFLVGNIFMGHFEERSPKWRKLAKYFVTVAIIISISIFFGRTIALIILGVSLIPIIYVHAIVLPKKGINGWTGEPKSRYYDFRGWDKNIFDDK
;
A
#
# COMPACT_ATOMS: atom_id res chain seq x y z
N MET A 1 -8.54 -29.05 5.81
CA MET A 1 -8.35 -28.82 4.37
C MET A 1 -8.10 -27.34 4.15
N TRP A 2 -7.02 -26.96 3.48
CA TRP A 2 -6.77 -25.56 3.13
C TRP A 2 -7.79 -25.13 2.06
N ALA A 3 -8.59 -24.10 2.32
CA ALA A 3 -9.64 -23.63 1.42
C ALA A 3 -9.10 -22.77 0.26
N THR A 4 -8.03 -23.24 -0.39
CA THR A 4 -7.36 -22.50 -1.47
C THR A 4 -8.24 -22.37 -2.71
N ASN A 5 -9.28 -23.17 -2.90
CA ASN A 5 -10.20 -23.08 -4.05
C ASN A 5 -11.40 -22.15 -3.81
N THR A 6 -11.34 -21.31 -2.78
CA THR A 6 -12.40 -20.35 -2.44
C THR A 6 -11.86 -18.91 -2.52
N LEU A 7 -12.77 -17.92 -2.50
CA LEU A 7 -12.41 -16.49 -2.46
C LEU A 7 -11.60 -16.10 -1.22
N TRP A 8 -11.55 -16.96 -0.19
CA TRP A 8 -10.67 -16.77 0.96
C TRP A 8 -9.20 -16.71 0.55
N PHE A 9 -8.81 -17.39 -0.53
CA PHE A 9 -7.43 -17.35 -0.99
C PHE A 9 -7.01 -15.93 -1.41
N GLU A 10 -7.80 -15.27 -2.26
CA GLU A 10 -7.58 -13.90 -2.70
C GLU A 10 -7.58 -12.92 -1.52
N ILE A 11 -8.55 -13.07 -0.61
CA ILE A 11 -8.63 -12.26 0.61
C ILE A 11 -7.35 -12.42 1.44
N SER A 12 -6.90 -13.65 1.69
CA SER A 12 -5.69 -13.92 2.47
C SER A 12 -4.44 -13.34 1.81
N ILE A 13 -4.31 -13.46 0.48
CA ILE A 13 -3.17 -12.89 -0.25
C ILE A 13 -3.17 -11.36 -0.16
N VAL A 14 -4.29 -10.70 -0.42
CA VAL A 14 -4.39 -9.23 -0.30
C VAL A 14 -4.11 -8.79 1.15
N THR A 15 -4.67 -9.50 2.13
CA THR A 15 -4.43 -9.22 3.56
C THR A 15 -2.95 -9.32 3.91
N LEU A 16 -2.26 -10.36 3.43
CA LEU A 16 -0.83 -10.54 3.64
C LEU A 16 -0.02 -9.37 3.06
N PHE A 17 -0.33 -8.93 1.84
CA PHE A 17 0.34 -7.76 1.24
C PHE A 17 0.13 -6.49 2.05
N PHE A 18 -1.10 -6.22 2.51
CA PHE A 18 -1.37 -5.05 3.35
C PHE A 18 -0.71 -5.16 4.72
N LEU A 19 -0.66 -6.35 5.33
CA LEU A 19 0.02 -6.58 6.60
C LEU A 19 1.53 -6.29 6.47
N VAL A 20 2.19 -6.95 5.50
CA VAL A 20 3.62 -6.77 5.22
C VAL A 20 3.91 -5.30 4.88
N GLY A 21 3.09 -4.70 4.01
CA GLY A 21 3.22 -3.28 3.65
C GLY A 21 3.08 -2.35 4.86
N ASN A 22 2.15 -2.60 5.78
CA ASN A 22 2.03 -1.78 6.99
C ASN A 22 3.23 -1.97 7.95
N ILE A 23 3.76 -3.19 8.08
CA ILE A 23 4.93 -3.46 8.93
C ILE A 23 6.17 -2.73 8.40
N PHE A 24 6.46 -2.85 7.10
CA PHE A 24 7.70 -2.30 6.54
C PHE A 24 7.58 -0.84 6.05
N MET A 25 6.38 -0.42 5.63
CA MET A 25 6.16 0.87 4.96
C MET A 25 5.13 1.75 5.69
N GLY A 26 4.67 1.38 6.89
CA GLY A 26 3.63 2.10 7.62
C GLY A 26 3.97 3.57 7.93
N HIS A 27 5.26 3.87 8.10
CA HIS A 27 5.77 5.23 8.32
C HIS A 27 5.57 6.17 7.13
N PHE A 28 5.42 5.64 5.90
CA PHE A 28 5.02 6.44 4.74
C PHE A 28 3.55 6.91 4.83
N GLU A 29 2.74 6.37 5.72
CA GLU A 29 1.34 6.80 5.90
C GLU A 29 1.04 7.30 7.30
N GLU A 30 2.04 7.64 8.12
CA GLU A 30 1.86 7.93 9.54
C GLU A 30 0.86 9.06 9.84
N ARG A 31 0.84 10.13 9.03
CA ARG A 31 -0.14 11.24 9.15
C ARG A 31 -1.42 11.05 8.33
N SER A 32 -1.57 9.93 7.63
CA SER A 32 -2.80 9.64 6.87
C SER A 32 -3.93 9.21 7.82
N PRO A 33 -5.17 9.71 7.64
CA PRO A 33 -6.32 9.27 8.43
C PRO A 33 -6.49 7.75 8.39
N LYS A 34 -6.69 7.12 9.56
CA LYS A 34 -6.82 5.66 9.69
C LYS A 34 -7.92 5.08 8.79
N TRP A 35 -9.02 5.81 8.61
CA TRP A 35 -10.13 5.39 7.75
C TRP A 35 -9.73 5.28 6.28
N ARG A 36 -8.80 6.12 5.77
CA ARG A 36 -8.30 6.02 4.39
C ARG A 36 -7.48 4.76 4.18
N LYS A 37 -6.69 4.36 5.18
CA LYS A 37 -5.91 3.11 5.15
C LYS A 37 -6.84 1.89 5.11
N LEU A 38 -7.87 1.91 5.96
CA LEU A 38 -8.88 0.86 6.02
C LEU A 38 -9.71 0.78 4.73
N ALA A 39 -10.13 1.92 4.20
CA ALA A 39 -10.85 2.01 2.94
C ALA A 39 -10.01 1.45 1.78
N LYS A 40 -8.72 1.80 1.71
CA LYS A 40 -7.80 1.26 0.69
C LYS A 40 -7.78 -0.28 0.72
N TYR A 41 -7.66 -0.87 1.90
CA TYR A 41 -7.69 -2.32 2.07
C TYR A 41 -9.01 -2.94 1.56
N PHE A 42 -10.16 -2.46 2.05
CA PHE A 42 -11.46 -3.01 1.64
C PHE A 42 -11.75 -2.82 0.15
N VAL A 43 -11.38 -1.67 -0.41
CA VAL A 43 -11.52 -1.40 -1.85
C VAL A 43 -10.64 -2.36 -2.66
N THR A 44 -9.38 -2.57 -2.27
CA THR A 44 -8.51 -3.53 -2.97
C THR A 44 -9.07 -4.96 -2.89
N VAL A 45 -9.54 -5.40 -1.70
CA VAL A 45 -10.18 -6.72 -1.56
C VAL A 45 -11.40 -6.83 -2.47
N ALA A 46 -12.30 -5.85 -2.46
CA ALA A 46 -13.51 -5.85 -3.28
C ALA A 46 -13.18 -5.92 -4.78
N ILE A 47 -12.18 -5.15 -5.24
CA ILE A 47 -11.72 -5.15 -6.63
C ILE A 47 -11.17 -6.53 -7.01
N ILE A 48 -10.24 -7.09 -6.22
CA ILE A 48 -9.58 -8.36 -6.54
C ILE A 48 -10.59 -9.53 -6.52
N ILE A 49 -11.50 -9.56 -5.54
CA ILE A 49 -12.58 -10.56 -5.51
C ILE A 49 -13.46 -10.43 -6.76
N SER A 50 -13.87 -9.22 -7.11
CA SER A 50 -14.73 -8.99 -8.29
C SER A 50 -14.04 -9.49 -9.56
N ILE A 51 -12.77 -9.14 -9.75
CA ILE A 51 -12.00 -9.61 -10.90
C ILE A 51 -11.89 -11.14 -10.89
N SER A 52 -11.66 -11.74 -9.72
CA SER A 52 -11.56 -13.20 -9.61
C SER A 52 -12.87 -13.90 -9.97
N ILE A 53 -14.02 -13.32 -9.64
CA ILE A 53 -15.35 -13.86 -9.98
C ILE A 53 -15.59 -13.77 -11.49
N PHE A 54 -15.31 -12.62 -12.12
CA PHE A 54 -15.68 -12.38 -13.52
C PHE A 54 -14.63 -12.84 -14.54
N PHE A 55 -13.34 -12.82 -14.17
CA PHE A 55 -12.22 -13.09 -15.08
C PHE A 55 -11.30 -14.21 -14.58
N GLY A 56 -11.61 -14.80 -13.42
CA GLY A 56 -10.83 -15.88 -12.83
C GLY A 56 -9.62 -15.41 -12.03
N ARG A 57 -9.16 -16.29 -11.15
CA ARG A 57 -8.08 -16.04 -10.19
C ARG A 57 -6.77 -15.58 -10.84
N THR A 58 -6.36 -16.24 -11.91
CA THR A 58 -5.06 -15.95 -12.55
C THR A 58 -4.99 -14.48 -12.97
N ILE A 59 -6.06 -13.97 -13.58
CA ILE A 59 -6.15 -12.56 -14.00
C ILE A 59 -6.17 -11.65 -12.77
N ALA A 60 -6.94 -11.99 -11.72
CA ALA A 60 -6.98 -11.21 -10.48
C ALA A 60 -5.60 -11.06 -9.82
N LEU A 61 -4.83 -12.15 -9.74
CA LEU A 61 -3.49 -12.13 -9.14
C LEU A 61 -2.45 -11.43 -10.01
N ILE A 62 -2.55 -11.53 -11.34
CA ILE A 62 -1.71 -10.74 -12.26
C ILE A 62 -1.99 -9.25 -12.05
N ILE A 63 -3.25 -8.85 -11.97
CA ILE A 63 -3.63 -7.44 -11.73
C ILE A 63 -3.13 -6.98 -10.37
N LEU A 64 -3.27 -7.80 -9.32
CA LEU A 64 -2.69 -7.49 -8.01
C LEU A 64 -1.17 -7.29 -8.10
N GLY A 65 -0.44 -8.18 -8.77
CA GLY A 65 1.00 -8.07 -8.95
C GLY A 65 1.40 -6.81 -9.72
N VAL A 66 0.72 -6.52 -10.83
CA VAL A 66 0.94 -5.31 -11.65
C VAL A 66 0.67 -4.04 -10.84
N SER A 67 -0.29 -4.06 -9.92
CA SER A 67 -0.59 -2.92 -9.04
C SER A 67 0.55 -2.54 -8.09
N LEU A 68 1.56 -3.40 -7.92
CA LEU A 68 2.78 -3.09 -7.15
C LEU A 68 3.79 -2.26 -7.94
N ILE A 69 3.70 -2.20 -9.28
CA ILE A 69 4.64 -1.44 -10.11
C ILE A 69 4.68 0.04 -9.72
N PRO A 70 3.54 0.75 -9.53
CA PRO A 70 3.56 2.13 -9.05
C PRO A 70 4.25 2.29 -7.69
N ILE A 71 4.08 1.32 -6.77
CA ILE A 71 4.73 1.35 -5.46
C ILE A 71 6.24 1.24 -5.64
N ILE A 72 6.71 0.26 -6.40
CA ILE A 72 8.14 0.08 -6.69
C ILE A 72 8.71 1.32 -7.37
N TYR A 73 8.01 1.88 -8.35
CA TYR A 73 8.45 3.07 -9.07
C TYR A 73 8.59 4.29 -8.15
N VAL A 74 7.62 4.52 -7.27
CA VAL A 74 7.68 5.64 -6.32
C VAL A 74 8.87 5.48 -5.37
N HIS A 75 9.05 4.29 -4.80
CA HIS A 75 10.10 4.03 -3.81
C HIS A 75 11.50 3.96 -4.44
N ALA A 76 11.66 3.34 -5.61
CA ALA A 76 12.96 3.18 -6.25
C ALA A 76 13.42 4.40 -7.07
N ILE A 77 12.49 5.22 -7.55
CA ILE A 77 12.81 6.30 -8.52
C ILE A 77 12.33 7.67 -8.03
N VAL A 78 11.05 7.83 -7.71
CA VAL A 78 10.48 9.16 -7.44
C VAL A 78 11.01 9.75 -6.13
N LEU A 79 11.03 8.97 -5.05
CA LEU A 79 11.53 9.42 -3.75
C LEU A 79 13.04 9.72 -3.80
N PRO A 80 13.90 8.84 -4.34
CA PRO A 80 15.34 9.12 -4.43
C PRO A 80 15.64 10.36 -5.27
N LYS A 81 14.94 10.58 -6.39
CA LYS A 81 15.08 11.79 -7.21
C LYS A 81 14.74 13.09 -6.46
N LYS A 82 13.96 13.01 -5.39
CA LYS A 82 13.62 14.15 -4.51
C LYS A 82 14.55 14.28 -3.30
N GLY A 83 15.58 13.44 -3.22
CA GLY A 83 16.48 13.37 -2.07
C GLY A 83 15.83 12.75 -0.83
N ILE A 84 14.83 11.88 -1.04
CA ILE A 84 14.16 11.12 0.01
C ILE A 84 14.55 9.66 -0.15
N ASN A 85 14.99 9.01 0.93
CA ASN A 85 15.28 7.59 0.93
C ASN A 85 13.99 6.80 0.67
N GLY A 86 14.01 6.00 -0.39
CA GLY A 86 12.86 5.20 -0.83
C GLY A 86 12.41 4.11 0.14
N TRP A 87 13.26 3.72 1.09
CA TRP A 87 12.95 2.70 2.09
C TRP A 87 12.56 3.31 3.43
N THR A 88 13.27 4.35 3.90
CA THR A 88 13.02 4.94 5.23
C THR A 88 12.15 6.20 5.22
N GLY A 89 12.02 6.87 4.07
CA GLY A 89 11.35 8.16 3.98
C GLY A 89 12.15 9.32 4.57
N GLU A 90 13.45 9.14 4.85
CA GLU A 90 14.32 10.18 5.38
C GLU A 90 14.96 11.05 4.28
N PRO A 91 15.22 12.34 4.52
CA PRO A 91 14.87 13.09 5.73
C PRO A 91 13.36 13.38 5.80
N LYS A 92 12.74 13.21 6.98
CA LYS A 92 11.29 13.40 7.18
C LYS A 92 10.76 14.75 6.68
N SER A 93 11.52 15.82 6.85
CA SER A 93 11.14 17.16 6.37
C SER A 93 10.82 17.17 4.87
N ARG A 94 11.71 16.63 4.03
CA ARG A 94 11.47 16.52 2.58
C ARG A 94 10.31 15.60 2.24
N TYR A 95 10.15 14.52 3.00
CA TYR A 95 9.04 13.60 2.79
C TYR A 95 7.69 14.26 3.12
N TYR A 96 7.62 15.01 4.20
CA TYR A 96 6.41 15.71 4.62
C TYR A 96 6.04 16.81 3.64
N ASP A 97 7.04 17.54 3.15
CA ASP A 97 6.89 18.50 2.05
C ASP A 97 6.29 17.85 0.81
N PHE A 98 6.85 16.70 0.41
CA PHE A 98 6.36 15.93 -0.74
C PHE A 98 4.91 15.45 -0.54
N ARG A 99 4.52 15.14 0.70
CA ARG A 99 3.18 14.69 1.06
C ARG A 99 2.18 15.82 1.31
N GLY A 100 2.64 17.08 1.36
CA GLY A 100 1.82 18.22 1.78
C GLY A 100 1.38 18.11 3.24
N TRP A 101 2.18 17.46 4.07
CA TRP A 101 1.96 17.38 5.52
C TRP A 101 2.66 18.53 6.24
N ASP A 102 2.18 18.83 7.45
CA ASP A 102 2.83 19.82 8.30
C ASP A 102 4.23 19.34 8.69
N LYS A 103 5.21 20.24 8.57
CA LYS A 103 6.63 20.01 8.86
C LYS A 103 6.95 20.16 10.34
N ASN A 104 6.12 20.90 11.08
CA ASN A 104 6.30 21.09 12.52
C ASN A 104 5.79 19.87 13.27
N ILE A 105 6.67 18.88 13.40
CA ILE A 105 6.40 17.66 14.17
C ILE A 105 6.40 17.86 15.70
N PHE A 106 6.72 19.08 16.17
CA PHE A 106 6.81 19.45 17.58
C PHE A 106 5.74 20.46 18.03
N ASP A 107 4.89 20.97 17.13
CA ASP A 107 3.74 21.78 17.53
C ASP A 107 2.58 20.85 17.89
N ASP A 108 2.67 20.27 19.10
CA ASP A 108 1.51 19.67 19.75
C ASP A 108 0.56 20.79 20.18
N LYS A 109 -0.60 20.90 19.53
CA LYS A 109 -1.79 21.56 20.10
C LYS A 109 -2.80 20.51 20.51
#